data_AF-A0A3M1GBP4-F1
#
_entry.id   AF-A0A3M1GBP4-F1
#
_cell.length_a   1.000
_cell.length_b   1.000
_cell.length_c   1.000
_cell.angle_alpha   90.00
_cell.angle_beta   90.00
_cell.angle_gamma   90.00
#
_symmetry.space_group_name_H-M   'P 1'
#
loop_
_entity.id
_entity.type
_entity.pdbx_description
1 polymer ?
#
loop_
_entity_poly.entity_id
_entity_poly.type
_entity_poly.pdbx_seq_one_letter_code
_entity_poly.pdbx_strand_id
1 'polypeptide(L)'
;MGGQVTSDLWLIDGVAATIPARALPQLAARSEIRSIVNNQSLEPAGGDGWVSDRRVLRSIVDLGDTATAPGVALPDGGFAAVTTNGKLVVLDPDGNTRLQTNLPGTGYNFEPALVGDVVVAASDRNLVGVSLADGAIRYTYSPGGGSALTSPPIVDPAQGRVYVTQDTRKVVALDGNSGALLWTYRLDADKPGQIVAPPQVATDGAVYVASSGQGSAPNGYLFALNPDGSVRWIFAAQDGDHFAYPPLVDATGVIHLVSPAGGVYAVGPDGSLRYAVHLGQSIPFNGTLMADGRLVVVTTDKAQLLDPDGAVQWQVRGSKKAGFTEPAAASSVDNLVVLVADCLLQGVDATTGSQRWKYNSNASLTAPVIDQDGYVHVGNSSGRYHVLAANGRLLSETQGFAPVSKPPRLGPKGRVFLTPGDIQTAVFGPMPNAWNGSPDVQATGDKWVYKFVNPVAVDVGADLLHQGIDTPNGEQVTGKGITIAVVDSGVYFSSEVKQLLGAQLANHFLGQADFVGDGTCPAADANSKPGKGNSKPGKGNKKPGKGNKKNQTPTTMGVQYNGYCWTDYLTSRDGYGHGSHVAGIIWD
;
A
#
# COMPACT_ATOMS: atom_id res chain seq x y z
N MET A 1 -27.22 18.99 -11.29
CA MET A 1 -26.25 19.50 -12.27
C MET A 1 -25.65 18.39 -13.16
N GLY A 2 -26.43 17.37 -13.57
CA GLY A 2 -25.90 16.31 -14.44
C GLY A 2 -24.70 15.53 -13.88
N GLY A 3 -24.70 15.21 -12.58
CA GLY A 3 -23.65 14.41 -11.94
C GLY A 3 -24.27 13.27 -11.12
N GLN A 4 -23.56 12.14 -11.06
CA GLN A 4 -24.02 10.85 -10.55
C GLN A 4 -23.32 10.51 -9.22
N VAL A 5 -24.07 10.01 -8.23
CA VAL A 5 -23.52 9.44 -6.97
C VAL A 5 -23.07 8.01 -7.25
N THR A 6 -21.85 7.62 -6.86
CA THR A 6 -21.23 6.34 -7.28
C THR A 6 -20.85 5.36 -6.16
N SER A 7 -21.22 5.58 -4.89
CA SER A 7 -21.03 4.52 -3.90
C SER A 7 -22.00 4.56 -2.71
N ASP A 8 -22.72 3.45 -2.53
CA ASP A 8 -23.10 2.94 -1.23
C ASP A 8 -21.86 2.21 -0.65
N LEU A 9 -21.28 2.65 0.46
CA LEU A 9 -20.56 1.73 1.35
C LEU A 9 -20.35 2.28 2.76
N TRP A 10 -20.52 1.37 3.70
CA TRP A 10 -20.43 1.56 5.13
C TRP A 10 -18.98 1.68 5.61
N LEU A 11 -18.78 2.55 6.62
CA LEU A 11 -17.57 2.80 7.40
C LEU A 11 -16.54 3.76 6.75
N ILE A 12 -16.88 5.05 6.70
CA ILE A 12 -16.13 6.26 7.16
C ILE A 12 -16.85 7.50 6.61
N ASP A 13 -17.21 8.47 7.46
CA ASP A 13 -18.03 9.65 7.11
C ASP A 13 -17.25 10.73 6.32
N GLY A 14 -17.37 10.71 4.99
CA GLY A 14 -17.07 11.86 4.12
C GLY A 14 -17.26 11.57 2.63
N VAL A 15 -17.95 12.45 1.89
CA VAL A 15 -18.03 12.43 0.41
C VAL A 15 -17.40 13.70 -0.16
N ALA A 16 -16.47 13.57 -1.11
CA ALA A 16 -15.80 14.68 -1.78
C ALA A 16 -16.15 14.74 -3.28
N ALA A 17 -16.29 15.95 -3.83
CA ALA A 17 -16.44 16.16 -5.27
C ALA A 17 -15.72 17.44 -5.74
N THR A 18 -15.04 17.37 -6.89
CA THR A 18 -14.31 18.50 -7.48
C THR A 18 -15.19 19.26 -8.47
N ILE A 19 -15.30 20.58 -8.32
CA ILE A 19 -16.11 21.44 -9.22
C ILE A 19 -15.31 22.68 -9.68
N PRO A 20 -15.49 23.15 -10.93
CA PRO A 20 -14.72 24.28 -11.47
C PRO A 20 -15.02 25.59 -10.73
N ALA A 21 -14.00 26.41 -10.45
CA ALA A 21 -14.15 27.65 -9.68
C ALA A 21 -15.18 28.63 -10.27
N ARG A 22 -15.38 28.63 -11.58
CA ARG A 22 -16.41 29.44 -12.26
C ARG A 22 -17.86 28.97 -11.98
N ALA A 23 -18.05 27.77 -11.44
CA ALA A 23 -19.34 27.22 -11.04
C ALA A 23 -19.70 27.51 -9.56
N LEU A 24 -18.74 27.98 -8.74
CA LEU A 24 -18.96 28.33 -7.33
C LEU A 24 -20.06 29.37 -7.12
N PRO A 25 -20.19 30.44 -7.93
CA PRO A 25 -21.28 31.39 -7.76
C PRO A 25 -22.66 30.80 -8.05
N GLN A 26 -22.76 29.86 -9.00
CA GLN A 26 -24.02 29.17 -9.30
C GLN A 26 -24.37 28.14 -8.22
N LEU A 27 -23.38 27.52 -7.58
CA LEU A 27 -23.56 26.63 -6.44
C LEU A 27 -23.97 27.42 -5.17
N ALA A 28 -23.24 28.49 -4.86
CA ALA A 28 -23.53 29.38 -3.72
C ALA A 28 -24.88 30.12 -3.87
N ALA A 29 -25.39 30.25 -5.09
CA ALA A 29 -26.70 30.84 -5.37
C ALA A 29 -27.86 29.85 -5.29
N ARG A 30 -27.59 28.54 -5.14
CA ARG A 30 -28.61 27.56 -4.80
C ARG A 30 -29.04 27.82 -3.37
N SER A 31 -30.33 28.03 -3.13
CA SER A 31 -30.88 28.33 -1.80
C SER A 31 -30.65 27.21 -0.77
N GLU A 32 -30.26 26.03 -1.24
CA GLU A 32 -29.90 24.87 -0.45
C GLU A 32 -28.49 24.98 0.18
N ILE A 33 -27.56 25.74 -0.43
CA ILE A 33 -26.19 25.90 0.08
C ILE A 33 -26.16 27.02 1.11
N ARG A 34 -26.01 26.65 2.40
CA ARG A 34 -26.21 27.60 3.51
C ARG A 34 -24.99 28.43 3.91
N SER A 35 -23.76 27.94 3.69
CA SER A 35 -22.55 28.75 3.86
C SER A 35 -21.35 28.15 3.14
N ILE A 36 -20.39 29.00 2.81
CA ILE A 36 -19.06 28.62 2.34
C ILE A 36 -18.08 29.38 3.25
N VAL A 37 -17.27 28.65 4.00
CA VAL A 37 -16.32 29.24 4.96
C VAL A 37 -14.89 28.79 4.65
N ASN A 38 -13.94 29.72 4.82
CA ASN A 38 -12.52 29.41 4.68
C ASN A 38 -11.98 28.84 6.00
N ASN A 39 -11.17 27.80 5.87
CA ASN A 39 -10.57 27.07 6.98
C ASN A 39 -9.66 27.97 7.84
N GLN A 40 -9.80 27.94 9.17
CA GLN A 40 -8.92 28.64 10.12
C GLN A 40 -8.30 27.65 11.14
N SER A 41 -7.03 27.34 10.86
CA SER A 41 -5.94 27.02 11.81
C SER A 41 -6.15 25.91 12.85
N LEU A 42 -6.28 24.67 12.37
CA LEU A 42 -5.58 23.51 12.92
C LEU A 42 -4.37 23.23 11.99
N GLU A 43 -3.18 22.96 12.52
CA GLU A 43 -2.09 22.45 11.66
C GLU A 43 -2.18 20.92 11.56
N PRO A 44 -2.37 20.39 10.34
CA PRO A 44 -2.59 18.97 10.13
C PRO A 44 -1.26 18.20 10.10
N ALA A 45 -1.30 16.90 10.40
CA ALA A 45 -0.24 15.98 10.02
C ALA A 45 -0.24 15.80 8.48
N GLY A 46 0.16 16.84 7.75
CA GLY A 46 0.05 16.94 6.28
C GLY A 46 -1.28 17.52 5.81
N GLY A 47 -1.22 18.43 4.84
CA GLY A 47 -2.29 19.36 4.42
C GLY A 47 -3.62 18.80 3.88
N ASP A 48 -3.91 17.51 4.03
CA ASP A 48 -5.12 16.88 3.49
C ASP A 48 -6.05 16.24 4.53
N GLY A 49 -5.68 16.15 5.82
CA GLY A 49 -6.62 15.72 6.88
C GLY A 49 -7.14 14.28 6.76
N TRP A 50 -6.63 13.50 5.80
CA TRP A 50 -6.88 12.08 5.63
C TRP A 50 -5.70 11.27 6.14
N VAL A 51 -5.97 10.13 6.77
CA VAL A 51 -4.93 9.12 6.95
C VAL A 51 -4.68 8.49 5.59
N SER A 52 -3.72 9.05 4.84
CA SER A 52 -3.16 8.38 3.67
C SER A 52 -2.57 7.04 4.09
N ASP A 53 -2.62 6.02 3.23
CA ASP A 53 -1.89 4.77 3.49
C ASP A 53 -0.40 5.11 3.64
N ARG A 54 0.10 5.03 4.87
CA ARG A 54 1.52 5.20 5.16
C ARG A 54 2.16 3.83 5.19
N ARG A 55 3.10 3.59 4.29
CA ARG A 55 3.96 2.42 4.38
C ARG A 55 4.84 2.54 5.64
N VAL A 56 4.72 1.57 6.54
CA VAL A 56 5.48 1.50 7.80
C VAL A 56 6.51 0.38 7.70
N LEU A 57 7.75 0.71 8.07
CA LEU A 57 8.81 -0.28 8.26
C LEU A 57 8.42 -1.22 9.41
N ARG A 58 8.22 -2.51 9.09
CA ARG A 58 7.87 -3.54 10.07
C ARG A 58 9.09 -4.20 10.66
N SER A 59 10.04 -4.55 9.80
CA SER A 59 11.28 -5.19 10.20
C SER A 59 12.42 -4.86 9.24
N ILE A 60 13.63 -5.02 9.77
CA ILE A 60 14.86 -5.18 8.99
C ILE A 60 15.43 -6.52 9.41
N VAL A 61 15.60 -7.41 8.44
CA VAL A 61 16.16 -8.74 8.68
C VAL A 61 17.54 -8.82 8.08
N ASP A 62 18.51 -9.20 8.91
CA ASP A 62 19.84 -9.62 8.47
C ASP A 62 19.77 -11.06 7.98
N LEU A 63 20.09 -11.26 6.70
CA LEU A 63 20.09 -12.58 6.07
C LEU A 63 21.32 -13.39 6.51
N GLY A 64 22.34 -12.73 7.08
CA GLY A 64 23.61 -13.31 7.54
C GLY A 64 24.61 -13.57 6.41
N ASP A 65 24.22 -13.30 5.16
CA ASP A 65 25.02 -13.46 3.95
C ASP A 65 24.39 -12.67 2.79
N THR A 66 25.13 -12.55 1.69
CA THR A 66 24.74 -11.81 0.50
C THR A 66 23.53 -12.44 -0.21
N ALA A 67 22.49 -11.67 -0.50
CA ALA A 67 21.39 -12.01 -1.39
C ALA A 67 21.43 -11.08 -2.60
N THR A 68 21.89 -11.59 -3.74
CA THR A 68 22.01 -10.81 -4.98
C THR A 68 20.69 -10.67 -5.72
N ALA A 69 19.80 -11.66 -5.61
CA ALA A 69 18.46 -11.61 -6.16
C ALA A 69 17.45 -11.19 -5.08
N PRO A 70 16.41 -10.42 -5.43
CA PRO A 70 15.28 -10.21 -4.54
C PRO A 70 14.59 -11.54 -4.25
N GLY A 71 14.00 -11.66 -3.05
CA GLY A 71 13.19 -12.81 -2.67
C GLY A 71 11.78 -12.79 -3.26
N VAL A 72 10.98 -13.77 -2.84
CA VAL A 72 9.59 -13.99 -3.28
C VAL A 72 8.60 -13.69 -2.16
N ALA A 73 7.53 -12.96 -2.49
CA ALA A 73 6.44 -12.69 -1.56
C ALA A 73 5.54 -13.91 -1.39
N LEU A 74 5.05 -14.14 -0.16
CA LEU A 74 4.18 -15.26 0.18
C LEU A 74 2.71 -14.82 0.29
N PRO A 75 1.73 -15.68 -0.05
CA PRO A 75 0.30 -15.33 -0.05
C PRO A 75 -0.23 -14.80 1.29
N ASP A 76 0.35 -15.23 2.40
CA ASP A 76 -0.03 -14.77 3.74
C ASP A 76 0.45 -13.34 4.05
N GLY A 77 1.34 -12.78 3.23
CA GLY A 77 2.00 -11.49 3.41
C GLY A 77 3.46 -11.62 3.89
N GLY A 78 3.96 -12.84 4.09
CA GLY A 78 5.35 -13.13 4.40
C GLY A 78 6.25 -13.06 3.17
N PHE A 79 7.51 -13.49 3.33
CA PHE A 79 8.53 -13.41 2.29
C PHE A 79 9.59 -14.47 2.44
N ALA A 80 10.16 -14.94 1.33
CA ALA A 80 11.28 -15.87 1.31
C ALA A 80 12.43 -15.32 0.50
N ALA A 81 13.63 -15.27 1.09
CA ALA A 81 14.87 -14.84 0.46
C ALA A 81 15.91 -15.95 0.49
N VAL A 82 16.79 -15.98 -0.52
CA VAL A 82 17.88 -16.95 -0.59
C VAL A 82 19.20 -16.20 -0.72
N THR A 83 20.17 -16.51 0.13
CA THR A 83 21.53 -15.97 0.04
C THR A 83 22.39 -16.78 -0.92
N THR A 84 23.47 -16.19 -1.41
CA THR A 84 24.40 -16.79 -2.36
C THR A 84 25.06 -18.06 -1.85
N ASN A 85 25.28 -18.20 -0.53
CA ASN A 85 25.77 -19.45 0.06
C ASN A 85 24.65 -20.45 0.40
N GLY A 86 23.44 -20.23 -0.12
CA GLY A 86 22.34 -21.18 -0.01
C GLY A 86 21.59 -21.12 1.31
N LYS A 87 21.54 -19.98 2.00
CA LYS A 87 20.65 -19.84 3.16
C LYS A 87 19.28 -19.34 2.69
N LEU A 88 18.26 -20.18 2.79
CA LEU A 88 16.86 -19.77 2.65
C LEU A 88 16.38 -19.21 3.99
N VAL A 89 15.83 -18.00 3.97
CA VAL A 89 15.18 -17.36 5.12
C VAL A 89 13.73 -17.07 4.75
N VAL A 90 12.80 -17.59 5.55
CA VAL A 90 11.37 -17.30 5.39
C VAL A 90 10.89 -16.46 6.57
N LEU A 91 10.18 -15.39 6.25
CA LEU A 91 9.66 -14.41 7.18
C LEU A 91 8.13 -14.44 7.23
N ASP A 92 7.57 -14.20 8.40
CA ASP A 92 6.14 -13.90 8.56
C ASP A 92 5.84 -12.47 8.06
N PRO A 93 4.56 -12.07 7.96
CA PRO A 93 4.19 -10.73 7.52
C PRO A 93 4.70 -9.59 8.41
N ASP A 94 4.99 -9.86 9.68
CA ASP A 94 5.54 -8.88 10.62
C ASP A 94 7.07 -8.82 10.55
N GLY A 95 7.67 -9.71 9.75
CA GLY A 95 9.09 -9.76 9.46
C GLY A 95 9.90 -10.58 10.46
N ASN A 96 9.26 -11.38 11.30
CA ASN A 96 9.95 -12.36 12.13
C ASN A 96 10.32 -13.58 11.29
N THR A 97 11.45 -14.19 11.61
CA THR A 97 11.86 -15.43 10.95
C THR A 97 10.93 -16.58 11.33
N ARG A 98 10.26 -17.17 10.32
CA ARG A 98 9.47 -18.40 10.43
C ARG A 98 10.35 -19.64 10.42
N LEU A 99 11.24 -19.72 9.44
CA LEU A 99 12.19 -20.82 9.31
C LEU A 99 13.42 -20.39 8.53
N GLN A 100 14.50 -21.15 8.72
CA GLN A 100 15.73 -21.05 7.95
C GLN A 100 16.17 -22.44 7.52
N THR A 101 16.60 -22.58 6.26
CA THR A 101 17.08 -23.84 5.70
C THR A 101 18.39 -23.60 4.96
N ASN A 102 19.40 -24.44 5.23
CA ASN A 102 20.62 -24.46 4.45
C ASN A 102 20.42 -25.37 3.22
N LEU A 103 20.52 -24.78 2.04
CA LEU A 103 20.38 -25.43 0.75
C LEU A 103 21.71 -26.04 0.32
N PRO A 104 21.69 -27.11 -0.50
CA PRO A 104 22.89 -27.74 -1.00
C PRO A 104 23.63 -26.83 -2.00
N GLY A 105 24.94 -26.68 -1.80
CA GLY A 105 25.81 -25.90 -2.69
C GLY A 105 25.73 -24.40 -2.44
N THR A 106 26.32 -23.63 -3.36
CA THR A 106 26.36 -22.16 -3.34
C THR A 106 26.00 -21.63 -4.72
N GLY A 107 26.11 -20.32 -4.93
CA GLY A 107 25.84 -19.68 -6.22
C GLY A 107 24.36 -19.41 -6.48
N TYR A 108 23.53 -19.32 -5.43
CA TYR A 108 22.12 -18.94 -5.56
C TYR A 108 22.03 -17.45 -5.89
N ASN A 109 21.90 -17.15 -7.18
CA ASN A 109 21.93 -15.81 -7.74
C ASN A 109 20.65 -15.45 -8.52
N PHE A 110 19.66 -16.33 -8.52
CA PHE A 110 18.38 -16.13 -9.16
C PHE A 110 17.27 -15.90 -8.13
N GLU A 111 16.24 -15.15 -8.54
CA GLU A 111 15.05 -14.95 -7.73
C GLU A 111 14.38 -16.30 -7.44
N PRO A 112 14.06 -16.62 -6.18
CA PRO A 112 13.29 -17.81 -5.88
C PRO A 112 11.84 -17.64 -6.37
N ALA A 113 11.15 -18.76 -6.55
CA ALA A 113 9.73 -18.77 -6.89
C ALA A 113 8.93 -19.55 -5.85
N LEU A 114 7.60 -19.41 -5.89
CA LEU A 114 6.68 -20.15 -5.03
C LEU A 114 5.72 -20.98 -5.88
N VAL A 115 5.63 -22.27 -5.61
CA VAL A 115 4.63 -23.18 -6.20
C VAL A 115 3.87 -23.86 -5.08
N GLY A 116 2.58 -23.53 -4.93
CA GLY A 116 1.80 -24.01 -3.79
C GLY A 116 2.46 -23.62 -2.47
N ASP A 117 2.93 -24.61 -1.72
CA ASP A 117 3.66 -24.45 -0.45
C ASP A 117 5.18 -24.71 -0.57
N VAL A 118 5.72 -24.73 -1.79
CA VAL A 118 7.14 -24.99 -2.08
C VAL A 118 7.85 -23.73 -2.56
N VAL A 119 8.86 -23.27 -1.81
CA VAL A 119 9.82 -22.28 -2.30
C VAL A 119 10.84 -22.98 -3.16
N VAL A 120 10.96 -22.55 -4.41
CA VAL A 120 11.87 -23.10 -5.40
C VAL A 120 13.04 -22.13 -5.59
N ALA A 121 14.21 -22.53 -5.12
CA ALA A 121 15.45 -21.75 -5.19
C ALA A 121 16.35 -22.27 -6.31
N ALA A 122 16.97 -21.38 -7.08
CA ALA A 122 17.88 -21.76 -8.16
C ALA A 122 19.30 -21.19 -7.96
N SER A 123 20.29 -22.03 -8.23
CA SER A 123 21.67 -21.65 -8.51
C SER A 123 22.04 -22.05 -9.94
N ASP A 124 23.26 -21.75 -10.37
CA ASP A 124 23.82 -22.26 -11.62
C ASP A 124 23.79 -23.81 -11.71
N ARG A 125 23.87 -24.52 -10.58
CA ARG A 125 23.97 -25.99 -10.55
C ARG A 125 22.74 -26.72 -10.08
N ASN A 126 21.85 -26.07 -9.33
CA ASN A 126 20.76 -26.74 -8.64
C ASN A 126 19.46 -25.94 -8.72
N LEU A 127 18.35 -26.65 -8.82
CA LEU A 127 17.02 -26.17 -8.46
C LEU A 127 16.54 -26.95 -7.25
N VAL A 128 16.25 -26.27 -6.15
CA VAL A 128 15.91 -26.89 -4.86
C VAL A 128 14.51 -26.47 -4.45
N GLY A 129 13.62 -27.44 -4.24
CA GLY A 129 12.29 -27.21 -3.70
C GLY A 129 12.27 -27.41 -2.19
N VAL A 130 11.82 -26.40 -1.46
CA VAL A 130 11.74 -26.41 0.01
C VAL A 130 10.31 -26.20 0.48
N SER A 131 9.86 -27.08 1.36
CA SER A 131 8.56 -27.04 2.01
C SER A 131 8.44 -25.83 2.95
N LEU A 132 7.41 -24.99 2.80
CA LEU A 132 7.12 -23.89 3.71
C LEU A 132 6.58 -24.35 5.07
N ALA A 133 6.12 -25.59 5.18
CA ALA A 133 5.52 -26.13 6.41
C ALA A 133 6.59 -26.39 7.49
N ASP A 134 7.74 -26.90 7.09
CA ASP A 134 8.77 -27.42 7.99
C ASP A 134 10.21 -27.10 7.55
N GLY A 135 10.39 -26.44 6.39
CA GLY A 135 11.71 -26.10 5.85
C GLY A 135 12.46 -27.29 5.26
N ALA A 136 11.80 -28.45 5.09
CA ALA A 136 12.43 -29.63 4.53
C ALA A 136 12.65 -29.48 3.02
N ILE A 137 13.83 -29.88 2.56
CA ILE A 137 14.12 -30.00 1.13
C ILE A 137 13.30 -31.17 0.58
N ARG A 138 12.34 -30.89 -0.31
CA ARG A 138 11.52 -31.90 -0.98
C ARG A 138 12.27 -32.55 -2.13
N TYR A 139 13.02 -31.75 -2.88
CA TYR A 139 13.76 -32.22 -4.03
C TYR A 139 14.95 -31.31 -4.35
N THR A 140 15.93 -31.89 -5.03
CA THR A 140 17.01 -31.19 -5.71
C THR A 140 17.08 -31.71 -7.14
N TYR A 141 16.91 -30.82 -8.11
CA TYR A 141 17.18 -31.08 -9.52
C TYR A 141 18.51 -30.45 -9.90
N SER A 142 19.39 -31.23 -10.54
CA SER A 142 20.65 -30.72 -11.08
C SER A 142 20.71 -31.01 -12.58
N PRO A 143 20.90 -30.00 -13.44
CA PRO A 143 21.20 -30.22 -14.86
C PRO A 143 22.48 -31.07 -14.98
N GLY A 144 22.33 -32.33 -15.40
CA GLY A 144 23.45 -33.26 -15.56
C GLY A 144 24.47 -32.80 -16.62
N GLY A 145 25.67 -33.38 -16.60
CA GLY A 145 26.68 -33.15 -17.66
C GLY A 145 27.39 -31.80 -17.60
N GLY A 146 27.34 -31.10 -16.45
CA GLY A 146 28.04 -29.83 -16.24
C GLY A 146 27.36 -28.59 -16.85
N SER A 147 26.15 -28.75 -17.39
CA SER A 147 25.32 -27.63 -17.87
C SER A 147 24.85 -26.76 -16.70
N ALA A 148 24.78 -25.45 -16.91
CA ALA A 148 24.31 -24.50 -15.92
C ALA A 148 22.88 -24.04 -16.19
N LEU A 149 22.12 -23.77 -15.13
CA LEU A 149 20.87 -23.01 -15.21
C LEU A 149 21.19 -21.53 -15.49
N THR A 150 20.37 -20.90 -16.32
CA THR A 150 20.59 -19.53 -16.81
C THR A 150 19.41 -18.58 -16.58
N SER A 151 18.38 -19.03 -15.86
CA SER A 151 17.22 -18.20 -15.50
C SER A 151 16.74 -18.49 -14.07
N PRO A 152 16.00 -17.55 -13.46
CA PRO A 152 15.14 -17.89 -12.34
C PRO A 152 14.10 -18.95 -12.72
N PRO A 153 13.57 -19.71 -11.74
CA PRO A 153 12.42 -20.57 -11.91
C PRO A 153 11.18 -19.74 -12.24
N ILE A 154 10.52 -20.07 -13.35
CA ILE A 154 9.27 -19.45 -13.78
C ILE A 154 8.13 -20.43 -13.51
N VAL A 155 7.08 -19.97 -12.85
CA VAL A 155 5.98 -20.81 -12.37
C VAL A 155 4.77 -20.71 -13.29
N ASP A 156 4.21 -21.87 -13.65
CA ASP A 156 2.82 -21.98 -14.09
C ASP A 156 1.96 -22.34 -12.87
N PRO A 157 1.23 -21.39 -12.28
CA PRO A 157 0.44 -21.65 -11.08
C PRO A 157 -0.80 -22.50 -11.38
N ALA A 158 -1.31 -22.51 -12.62
CA ALA A 158 -2.49 -23.29 -12.98
C ALA A 158 -2.17 -24.78 -13.06
N GLN A 159 -0.96 -25.13 -13.52
CA GLN A 159 -0.52 -26.52 -13.66
C GLN A 159 0.46 -26.97 -12.56
N GLY A 160 0.92 -26.06 -11.71
CA GLY A 160 1.91 -26.35 -10.67
C GLY A 160 3.28 -26.72 -11.22
N ARG A 161 3.69 -26.13 -12.35
CA ARG A 161 4.95 -26.45 -13.04
C ARG A 161 5.98 -25.36 -12.86
N VAL A 162 7.25 -25.75 -12.93
CA VAL A 162 8.39 -24.83 -12.92
C VAL A 162 9.19 -24.99 -14.20
N TYR A 163 9.49 -23.87 -14.84
CA TYR A 163 10.35 -23.81 -16.02
C TYR A 163 11.67 -23.10 -15.70
N VAL A 164 12.77 -23.68 -16.17
CA VAL A 164 14.12 -23.07 -16.11
C VAL A 164 14.83 -23.26 -17.44
N THR A 165 15.77 -22.36 -17.74
CA THR A 165 16.59 -22.46 -18.97
C THR A 165 18.03 -22.86 -18.64
N GLN A 166 18.71 -23.42 -19.62
CA GLN A 166 20.10 -23.87 -19.51
C GLN A 166 20.99 -23.24 -20.59
N ASP A 167 22.28 -23.12 -20.27
CA ASP A 167 23.34 -22.67 -21.17
C ASP A 167 23.45 -23.53 -22.45
N THR A 168 23.01 -24.79 -22.38
CA THR A 168 22.91 -25.72 -23.50
C THR A 168 21.65 -25.50 -24.37
N ARG A 169 21.04 -24.31 -24.34
CA ARG A 169 19.85 -23.95 -25.13
C ARG A 169 18.67 -24.89 -24.87
N LYS A 170 18.48 -25.27 -23.61
CA LYS A 170 17.36 -26.11 -23.18
C LYS A 170 16.39 -25.32 -22.33
N VAL A 171 15.12 -25.64 -22.49
CA VAL A 171 14.03 -25.30 -21.59
C VAL A 171 13.65 -26.60 -20.89
N VAL A 172 13.62 -26.57 -19.57
CA VAL A 172 13.27 -27.71 -18.74
C VAL A 172 12.01 -27.40 -17.96
N ALA A 173 11.06 -28.33 -17.99
CA ALA A 173 9.85 -28.29 -17.18
C ALA A 173 9.90 -29.37 -16.10
N LEU A 174 9.58 -28.96 -14.89
CA LEU A 174 9.53 -29.81 -13.70
C LEU A 174 8.16 -29.70 -13.06
N ASP A 175 7.70 -30.77 -12.42
CA ASP A 175 6.64 -30.67 -11.43
C ASP A 175 7.15 -29.81 -10.26
N GLY A 176 6.47 -28.73 -9.94
CA GLY A 176 6.94 -27.77 -8.94
C GLY A 176 6.86 -28.27 -7.51
N ASN A 177 6.11 -29.33 -7.24
CA ASN A 177 5.97 -29.90 -5.91
C ASN A 177 6.98 -31.03 -5.65
N SER A 178 7.20 -31.88 -6.64
CA SER A 178 8.05 -33.07 -6.52
C SER A 178 9.42 -32.93 -7.19
N GLY A 179 9.62 -31.92 -8.05
CA GLY A 179 10.84 -31.76 -8.85
C GLY A 179 10.99 -32.80 -9.95
N ALA A 180 9.93 -33.55 -10.28
CA ALA A 180 9.99 -34.57 -11.32
C ALA A 180 10.14 -33.92 -12.70
N LEU A 181 11.10 -34.40 -13.50
CA LEU A 181 11.27 -33.96 -14.89
C LEU A 181 10.03 -34.33 -15.70
N LEU A 182 9.33 -33.32 -16.22
CA LEU A 182 8.18 -33.50 -17.09
C LEU A 182 8.63 -33.59 -18.54
N TRP A 183 9.43 -32.61 -18.99
CA TRP A 183 9.99 -32.59 -20.32
C TRP A 183 11.22 -31.68 -20.41
N THR A 184 11.96 -31.85 -21.50
CA THR A 184 13.05 -30.96 -21.90
C THR A 184 12.92 -30.68 -23.39
N TYR A 185 12.94 -29.40 -23.76
CA TYR A 185 12.99 -28.97 -25.15
C TYR A 185 14.31 -28.26 -25.41
N ARG A 186 15.04 -28.68 -26.44
CA ARG A 186 16.24 -27.99 -26.90
C ARG A 186 15.85 -27.17 -28.14
N LEU A 187 16.17 -25.88 -28.13
CA LEU A 187 15.89 -24.99 -29.26
C LEU A 187 16.51 -25.57 -30.54
N ASP A 188 15.75 -25.48 -31.65
CA ASP A 188 16.10 -26.09 -32.92
C ASP A 188 17.50 -25.69 -33.40
N ALA A 189 18.24 -26.67 -33.94
CA ALA A 189 19.63 -26.46 -34.34
C ALA A 189 19.78 -25.49 -35.52
N ASP A 190 18.78 -25.42 -36.40
CA ASP A 190 18.73 -24.52 -37.56
C ASP A 190 18.30 -23.08 -37.21
N LYS A 191 17.88 -22.84 -35.96
CA LYS A 191 17.57 -21.50 -35.41
C LYS A 191 18.62 -21.12 -34.35
N PRO A 192 19.85 -20.76 -34.74
CA PRO A 192 20.93 -20.55 -33.79
C PRO A 192 20.64 -19.34 -32.91
N GLY A 193 21.10 -19.38 -31.66
CA GLY A 193 20.77 -18.37 -30.66
C GLY A 193 20.88 -18.89 -29.24
N GLN A 194 21.29 -18.05 -28.31
CA GLN A 194 21.29 -18.41 -26.89
C GLN A 194 19.99 -17.96 -26.24
N ILE A 195 19.54 -18.70 -25.22
CA ILE A 195 18.47 -18.22 -24.35
C ILE A 195 19.14 -17.27 -23.36
N VAL A 196 18.90 -15.97 -23.53
CA VAL A 196 19.54 -14.92 -22.72
C VAL A 196 18.57 -14.23 -21.76
N ALA A 197 17.28 -14.58 -21.84
CA ALA A 197 16.24 -14.07 -20.98
C ALA A 197 15.40 -15.21 -20.37
N PRO A 198 14.85 -15.01 -19.16
CA PRO A 198 13.85 -15.92 -18.59
C PRO A 198 12.67 -16.17 -19.54
N PRO A 199 12.10 -17.38 -19.57
CA PRO A 199 10.89 -17.67 -20.31
C PRO A 199 9.68 -16.95 -19.70
N GLN A 200 8.58 -16.86 -20.44
CA GLN A 200 7.28 -16.40 -19.94
C GLN A 200 6.23 -17.47 -20.13
N VAL A 201 5.28 -17.54 -19.20
CA VAL A 201 4.17 -18.49 -19.24
C VAL A 201 2.88 -17.70 -19.40
N ALA A 202 2.10 -18.02 -20.44
CA ALA A 202 0.77 -17.45 -20.63
C ALA A 202 -0.30 -18.17 -19.81
N THR A 203 -1.48 -17.55 -19.72
CA THR A 203 -2.64 -18.09 -19.01
C THR A 203 -3.18 -19.40 -19.61
N ASP A 204 -2.92 -19.65 -20.90
CA ASP A 204 -3.23 -20.93 -21.57
C ASP A 204 -2.14 -22.00 -21.34
N GLY A 205 -1.10 -21.68 -20.59
CA GLY A 205 0.04 -22.55 -20.29
C GLY A 205 1.11 -22.57 -21.40
N ALA A 206 0.97 -21.78 -22.47
CA ALA A 206 2.03 -21.67 -23.47
C ALA A 206 3.29 -21.04 -22.86
N VAL A 207 4.45 -21.59 -23.23
CA VAL A 207 5.76 -21.11 -22.76
C VAL A 207 6.47 -20.40 -23.89
N TYR A 208 6.73 -19.11 -23.70
CA TYR A 208 7.41 -18.25 -24.66
C TYR A 208 8.88 -18.08 -24.29
N VAL A 209 9.76 -18.41 -25.23
CA VAL A 209 11.20 -18.39 -25.04
C VAL A 209 11.85 -17.57 -26.14
N ALA A 210 12.46 -16.45 -25.74
CA ALA A 210 13.25 -15.61 -26.63
C ALA A 210 14.69 -16.11 -26.71
N SER A 211 15.23 -16.15 -27.93
CA SER A 211 16.66 -16.36 -28.15
C SER A 211 17.29 -15.17 -28.86
N SER A 212 18.56 -14.92 -28.54
CA SER A 212 19.40 -14.01 -29.30
C SER A 212 19.68 -14.56 -30.70
N GLY A 213 20.15 -13.70 -31.62
CA GLY A 213 20.81 -14.14 -32.85
C GLY A 213 22.25 -14.57 -32.55
N GLN A 214 22.86 -15.39 -33.42
CA GLN A 214 24.23 -15.88 -33.27
C GLN A 214 24.91 -16.08 -34.63
N GLY A 215 26.17 -15.61 -34.74
CA GLY A 215 27.03 -15.87 -35.89
C GLY A 215 26.42 -15.42 -37.22
N SER A 216 26.22 -16.37 -38.15
CA SER A 216 25.68 -16.12 -39.49
C SER A 216 24.15 -16.05 -39.58
N ALA A 217 23.41 -16.28 -38.49
CA ALA A 217 21.98 -15.98 -38.44
C ALA A 217 21.76 -14.81 -37.45
N PRO A 218 21.66 -13.56 -37.96
CA PRO A 218 21.59 -12.39 -37.11
C PRO A 218 20.25 -12.29 -36.37
N ASN A 219 19.20 -12.93 -36.88
CA ASN A 219 17.86 -12.84 -36.31
C ASN A 219 17.75 -13.64 -35.01
N GLY A 220 17.17 -13.02 -33.98
CA GLY A 220 16.63 -13.72 -32.81
C GLY A 220 15.31 -14.42 -33.13
N TYR A 221 14.91 -15.32 -32.24
CA TYR A 221 13.71 -16.13 -32.41
C TYR A 221 12.85 -16.09 -31.15
N LEU A 222 11.54 -16.15 -31.34
CA LEU A 222 10.58 -16.44 -30.29
C LEU A 222 10.01 -17.83 -30.54
N PHE A 223 10.25 -18.74 -29.60
CA PHE A 223 9.65 -20.07 -29.58
C PHE A 223 8.41 -20.03 -28.70
N ALA A 224 7.30 -20.53 -29.21
CA ALA A 224 6.12 -20.85 -28.41
C ALA A 224 6.05 -22.36 -28.23
N LEU A 225 6.08 -22.81 -26.99
CA LEU A 225 5.93 -24.22 -26.63
C LEU A 225 4.56 -24.44 -26.01
N ASN A 226 3.94 -25.55 -26.34
CA ASN A 226 2.77 -26.04 -25.62
C ASN A 226 3.17 -26.45 -24.19
N PRO A 227 2.20 -26.57 -23.27
CA PRO A 227 2.49 -27.05 -21.92
C PRO A 227 3.21 -28.41 -21.89
N ASP A 228 3.04 -29.28 -22.89
CA ASP A 228 3.72 -30.58 -22.98
C ASP A 228 5.16 -30.50 -23.55
N GLY A 229 5.64 -29.29 -23.88
CA GLY A 229 6.97 -29.05 -24.42
C GLY A 229 7.07 -29.17 -25.95
N SER A 230 5.99 -29.53 -26.64
CA SER A 230 5.96 -29.54 -28.10
C SER A 230 5.94 -28.11 -28.66
N VAL A 231 6.58 -27.90 -29.81
CA VAL A 231 6.61 -26.57 -30.46
C VAL A 231 5.22 -26.26 -31.01
N ARG A 232 4.64 -25.14 -30.58
CA ARG A 232 3.40 -24.58 -31.13
C ARG A 232 3.69 -23.80 -32.41
N TRP A 233 4.70 -22.92 -32.37
CA TRP A 233 5.20 -22.17 -33.51
C TRP A 233 6.55 -21.52 -33.16
N ILE A 234 7.25 -21.03 -34.19
CA ILE A 234 8.50 -20.27 -34.05
C ILE A 234 8.37 -19.01 -34.90
N PHE A 235 8.61 -17.86 -34.29
CA PHE A 235 8.68 -16.57 -34.95
C PHE A 235 10.15 -16.13 -35.06
N ALA A 236 10.54 -15.62 -36.24
CA ALA A 236 11.86 -15.05 -36.47
C ALA A 236 11.77 -13.53 -36.50
N ALA A 237 12.68 -12.86 -35.79
CA ALA A 237 12.85 -11.43 -35.89
C ALA A 237 13.15 -11.02 -37.35
N GLN A 238 12.82 -9.78 -37.71
CA GLN A 238 13.11 -9.21 -39.02
C GLN A 238 14.43 -8.43 -38.99
N ASP A 239 15.01 -8.15 -40.16
CA ASP A 239 16.12 -7.19 -40.34
C ASP A 239 17.36 -7.39 -39.46
N GLY A 240 17.72 -8.63 -39.11
CA GLY A 240 18.92 -8.90 -38.31
C GLY A 240 18.74 -8.64 -36.82
N ASP A 241 17.51 -8.40 -36.39
CA ASP A 241 17.19 -8.00 -35.03
C ASP A 241 17.17 -9.19 -34.06
N HIS A 242 17.36 -8.97 -32.76
CA HIS A 242 17.38 -10.07 -31.79
C HIS A 242 16.72 -9.74 -30.46
N PHE A 243 16.30 -10.78 -29.75
CA PHE A 243 15.58 -10.64 -28.49
C PHE A 243 16.51 -10.97 -27.32
N ALA A 244 16.80 -9.95 -26.51
CA ALA A 244 17.63 -10.07 -25.31
C ALA A 244 16.85 -9.87 -24.01
N TYR A 245 15.60 -9.44 -24.10
CA TYR A 245 14.73 -9.21 -22.96
C TYR A 245 13.67 -10.32 -22.83
N PRO A 246 13.11 -10.54 -21.61
CA PRO A 246 11.96 -11.43 -21.45
C PRO A 246 10.81 -10.99 -22.36
N PRO A 247 10.09 -11.93 -23.01
CA PRO A 247 8.83 -11.61 -23.65
C PRO A 247 7.85 -10.93 -22.68
N LEU A 248 6.86 -10.21 -23.20
CA LEU A 248 5.77 -9.64 -22.40
C LEU A 248 4.46 -10.13 -22.99
N VAL A 249 3.61 -10.77 -22.19
CA VAL A 249 2.33 -11.32 -22.67
C VAL A 249 1.19 -10.49 -22.10
N ASP A 250 0.32 -9.96 -22.97
CA ASP A 250 -0.86 -9.22 -22.55
C ASP A 250 -2.04 -10.15 -22.17
N ALA A 251 -3.10 -9.57 -21.60
CA ALA A 251 -4.28 -10.33 -21.20
C ALA A 251 -5.04 -10.99 -22.37
N THR A 252 -4.77 -10.58 -23.60
CA THR A 252 -5.37 -11.13 -24.83
C THR A 252 -4.49 -12.22 -25.48
N GLY A 253 -3.31 -12.49 -24.91
CA GLY A 253 -2.35 -13.47 -25.41
C GLY A 253 -1.40 -12.93 -26.49
N VAL A 254 -1.31 -11.61 -26.67
CA VAL A 254 -0.32 -10.99 -27.56
C VAL A 254 1.03 -10.96 -26.87
N ILE A 255 2.06 -11.33 -27.62
CA ILE A 255 3.44 -11.36 -27.15
C ILE A 255 4.15 -10.13 -27.70
N HIS A 256 4.52 -9.21 -26.82
CA HIS A 256 5.36 -8.07 -27.13
C HIS A 256 6.82 -8.42 -26.90
N LEU A 257 7.66 -8.10 -27.89
CA LEU A 257 9.09 -8.32 -27.85
C LEU A 257 9.81 -7.00 -28.08
N VAL A 258 10.84 -6.77 -27.28
CA VAL A 258 11.70 -5.60 -27.39
C VAL A 258 13.12 -6.07 -27.72
N SER A 259 13.73 -5.44 -28.71
CA SER A 259 15.12 -5.64 -29.06
C SER A 259 15.99 -4.49 -28.54
N PRO A 260 17.19 -4.78 -27.99
CA PRO A 260 18.17 -3.76 -27.67
C PRO A 260 18.59 -2.87 -28.85
N ALA A 261 18.43 -3.35 -30.09
CA ALA A 261 18.78 -2.62 -31.30
C ALA A 261 17.72 -1.59 -31.74
N GLY A 262 16.55 -1.57 -31.09
CA GLY A 262 15.50 -0.59 -31.35
C GLY A 262 14.22 -1.15 -31.96
N GLY A 263 14.19 -2.43 -32.33
CA GLY A 263 12.98 -3.08 -32.83
C GLY A 263 12.00 -3.43 -31.71
N VAL A 264 10.72 -3.23 -31.99
CA VAL A 264 9.60 -3.58 -31.12
C VAL A 264 8.58 -4.33 -31.94
N TYR A 265 8.15 -5.49 -31.45
CA TYR A 265 7.25 -6.40 -32.17
C TYR A 265 6.05 -6.74 -31.29
N ALA A 266 4.92 -7.00 -31.92
CA ALA A 266 3.82 -7.77 -31.32
C ALA A 266 3.50 -8.98 -32.19
N VAL A 267 3.45 -10.14 -31.56
CA VAL A 267 3.14 -11.42 -32.19
C VAL A 267 1.86 -11.96 -31.57
N GLY A 268 0.91 -12.39 -32.39
CA GLY A 268 -0.33 -13.00 -31.93
C GLY A 268 -0.07 -14.37 -31.26
N PRO A 269 -1.04 -14.88 -30.50
CA PRO A 269 -0.93 -16.20 -29.84
C PRO A 269 -0.79 -17.37 -30.84
N ASP A 270 -1.09 -17.14 -32.12
CA ASP A 270 -0.92 -18.08 -33.22
C ASP A 270 0.43 -17.94 -33.95
N GLY A 271 1.29 -17.02 -33.52
CA GLY A 271 2.60 -16.76 -34.12
C GLY A 271 2.57 -15.74 -35.27
N SER A 272 1.41 -15.17 -35.60
CA SER A 272 1.29 -14.14 -36.64
C SER A 272 1.88 -12.80 -36.18
N LEU A 273 2.62 -12.11 -37.05
CA LEU A 273 3.08 -10.75 -36.76
C LEU A 273 1.90 -9.78 -36.79
N ARG A 274 1.66 -9.06 -35.70
CA ARG A 274 0.68 -7.96 -35.64
C ARG A 274 1.30 -6.65 -36.09
N TYR A 275 2.44 -6.29 -35.48
CA TYR A 275 3.21 -5.12 -35.89
C TYR A 275 4.70 -5.34 -35.64
N ALA A 276 5.53 -4.64 -36.41
CA ALA A 276 6.96 -4.46 -36.18
C ALA A 276 7.30 -2.98 -36.39
N VAL A 277 7.92 -2.34 -35.40
CA VAL A 277 8.31 -0.94 -35.46
C VAL A 277 9.75 -0.80 -34.99
N HIS A 278 10.54 -0.02 -35.71
CA HIS A 278 11.92 0.29 -35.33
C HIS A 278 12.01 1.73 -34.81
N LEU A 279 12.36 1.90 -33.53
CA LEU A 279 12.42 3.21 -32.87
C LEU A 279 13.69 4.01 -33.21
N GLY A 280 14.63 3.38 -33.91
CA GLY A 280 15.81 4.04 -34.48
C GLY A 280 16.89 4.41 -33.46
N GLN A 281 16.75 3.95 -32.22
CA GLN A 281 17.69 4.15 -31.11
C GLN A 281 17.80 2.86 -30.31
N SER A 282 18.92 2.68 -29.62
CA SER A 282 19.09 1.54 -28.72
C SER A 282 18.10 1.64 -27.56
N ILE A 283 17.57 0.49 -27.19
CA ILE A 283 16.65 0.32 -26.08
C ILE A 283 17.43 -0.36 -24.95
N PRO A 284 17.81 0.33 -23.86
CA PRO A 284 18.63 -0.23 -22.80
C PRO A 284 17.89 -1.17 -21.84
N PHE A 285 16.56 -1.09 -21.77
CA PHE A 285 15.73 -1.86 -20.85
C PHE A 285 14.59 -2.56 -21.59
N ASN A 286 14.01 -3.59 -20.98
CA ASN A 286 12.76 -4.14 -21.51
C ASN A 286 11.64 -3.09 -21.49
N GLY A 287 10.59 -3.31 -22.28
CA GLY A 287 9.39 -2.48 -22.24
C GLY A 287 8.56 -2.73 -20.99
N THR A 288 7.67 -1.78 -20.69
CA THR A 288 6.67 -1.89 -19.62
C THR A 288 5.30 -2.00 -20.25
N LEU A 289 4.73 -3.19 -20.19
CA LEU A 289 3.40 -3.49 -20.73
C LEU A 289 2.31 -3.01 -19.76
N MET A 290 1.38 -2.22 -20.27
CA MET A 290 0.21 -1.77 -19.54
C MET A 290 -0.94 -2.77 -19.70
N ALA A 291 -1.85 -2.82 -18.73
CA ALA A 291 -2.98 -3.77 -18.76
C ALA A 291 -3.96 -3.56 -19.92
N ASP A 292 -3.92 -2.39 -20.57
CA ASP A 292 -4.70 -2.06 -21.76
C ASP A 292 -3.99 -2.40 -23.09
N GLY A 293 -2.84 -3.10 -23.02
CA GLY A 293 -2.07 -3.53 -24.19
C GLY A 293 -1.10 -2.49 -24.75
N ARG A 294 -1.06 -1.28 -24.17
CA ARG A 294 -0.06 -0.26 -24.55
C ARG A 294 1.31 -0.61 -23.98
N LEU A 295 2.36 -0.21 -24.69
CA LEU A 295 3.74 -0.53 -24.32
C LEU A 295 4.57 0.73 -24.14
N VAL A 296 5.11 0.94 -22.94
CA VAL A 296 6.11 1.97 -22.70
C VAL A 296 7.48 1.41 -23.08
N VAL A 297 8.19 2.11 -23.95
CA VAL A 297 9.56 1.77 -24.35
C VAL A 297 10.46 2.96 -24.09
N VAL A 298 11.56 2.70 -23.41
CA VAL A 298 12.58 3.70 -23.09
C VAL A 298 13.80 3.43 -23.97
N THR A 299 14.16 4.41 -24.78
CA THR A 299 15.39 4.44 -25.59
C THR A 299 16.45 5.29 -24.90
N THR A 300 17.67 5.30 -25.44
CA THR A 300 18.77 6.16 -24.97
C THR A 300 18.45 7.66 -24.95
N ASP A 301 17.51 8.15 -25.78
CA ASP A 301 17.12 9.57 -25.88
C ASP A 301 15.68 9.85 -25.40
N LYS A 302 14.76 8.90 -25.61
CA LYS A 302 13.31 9.13 -25.48
C LYS A 302 12.59 8.00 -24.75
N ALA A 303 11.57 8.36 -23.98
CA ALA A 303 10.52 7.46 -23.58
C ALA A 303 9.35 7.60 -24.57
N GLN A 304 8.75 6.49 -24.95
CA GLN A 304 7.69 6.43 -25.95
C GLN A 304 6.60 5.49 -25.44
N LEU A 305 5.36 5.82 -25.76
CA LEU A 305 4.24 4.90 -25.57
C LEU A 305 3.72 4.48 -26.93
N LEU A 306 3.70 3.17 -27.15
CA LEU A 306 3.10 2.55 -28.33
C LEU A 306 1.69 2.09 -27.97
N ASP A 307 0.76 2.29 -28.89
CA ASP A 307 -0.57 1.69 -28.80
C ASP A 307 -0.51 0.18 -29.12
N PRO A 308 -1.61 -0.57 -28.89
CA PRO A 308 -1.63 -2.01 -29.16
C PRO A 308 -1.43 -2.37 -30.64
N ASP A 309 -1.54 -1.40 -31.55
CA ASP A 309 -1.31 -1.56 -32.99
C ASP A 309 0.13 -1.16 -33.39
N GLY A 310 0.95 -0.74 -32.42
CA GLY A 310 2.36 -0.39 -32.57
C GLY A 310 2.63 1.07 -32.93
N ALA A 311 1.59 1.91 -33.08
CA ALA A 311 1.79 3.31 -33.38
C ALA A 311 2.26 4.07 -32.14
N VAL A 312 3.26 4.93 -32.31
CA VAL A 312 3.76 5.79 -31.23
C VAL A 312 2.71 6.87 -30.92
N GLN A 313 2.03 6.76 -29.78
CA GLN A 313 1.04 7.74 -29.32
C GLN A 313 1.70 9.06 -28.93
N TRP A 314 2.80 8.96 -28.18
CA TRP A 314 3.59 10.11 -27.75
C TRP A 314 5.05 9.72 -27.51
N GLN A 315 5.90 10.76 -27.45
CA GLN A 315 7.31 10.64 -27.11
C GLN A 315 7.73 11.79 -26.19
N VAL A 316 8.50 11.47 -25.15
CA VAL A 316 9.09 12.43 -24.21
C VAL A 316 10.61 12.28 -24.25
N ARG A 317 11.33 13.39 -24.44
CA ARG A 317 12.80 13.37 -24.40
C ARG A 317 13.31 13.37 -22.97
N GLY A 318 14.34 12.57 -22.72
CA GLY A 318 15.15 12.64 -21.51
C GLY A 318 15.89 13.96 -21.40
N SER A 319 16.58 14.17 -20.27
CA SER A 319 17.37 15.40 -20.09
C SER A 319 18.64 15.37 -20.95
N LYS A 320 19.15 16.52 -21.40
CA LYS A 320 20.41 16.59 -22.16
C LYS A 320 21.64 16.10 -21.37
N LYS A 321 21.57 16.05 -20.03
CA LYS A 321 22.68 15.68 -19.15
C LYS A 321 22.69 14.20 -18.76
N ALA A 322 21.51 13.57 -18.78
CA ALA A 322 21.32 12.14 -18.52
C ALA A 322 20.04 11.69 -19.22
N GLY A 323 20.15 10.63 -20.02
CA GLY A 323 19.00 9.88 -20.54
C GLY A 323 18.25 9.17 -19.40
N PHE A 324 17.36 8.26 -19.76
CA PHE A 324 16.69 7.43 -18.76
C PHE A 324 17.65 6.36 -18.24
N THR A 325 17.64 6.13 -16.93
CA THR A 325 18.63 5.28 -16.24
C THR A 325 18.05 3.99 -15.70
N GLU A 326 16.72 3.85 -15.70
CA GLU A 326 16.01 2.67 -15.21
C GLU A 326 14.80 2.38 -16.11
N PRO A 327 14.27 1.15 -16.13
CA PRO A 327 12.99 0.86 -16.75
C PRO A 327 11.87 1.72 -16.13
N ALA A 328 10.86 2.01 -16.96
CA ALA A 328 9.69 2.77 -16.52
C ALA A 328 8.72 1.90 -15.71
N ALA A 329 7.91 2.52 -14.86
CA ALA A 329 6.69 1.90 -14.35
C ALA A 329 5.47 2.54 -15.01
N ALA A 330 4.39 1.79 -15.16
CA ALA A 330 3.15 2.30 -15.74
C ALA A 330 1.92 1.70 -15.07
N SER A 331 0.86 2.51 -14.94
CA SER A 331 -0.44 2.13 -14.41
C SER A 331 -1.53 2.61 -15.37
N SER A 332 -2.36 1.70 -15.87
CA SER A 332 -3.55 2.04 -16.66
C SER A 332 -4.66 2.61 -15.78
N VAL A 333 -4.74 2.20 -14.51
CA VAL A 333 -5.72 2.67 -13.52
C VAL A 333 -5.54 4.17 -13.25
N ASP A 334 -4.30 4.59 -13.00
CA ASP A 334 -3.96 5.98 -12.73
C ASP A 334 -3.66 6.78 -14.01
N ASN A 335 -3.66 6.10 -15.16
CA ASN A 335 -3.21 6.63 -16.45
C ASN A 335 -1.83 7.30 -16.35
N LEU A 336 -0.89 6.64 -15.68
CA LEU A 336 0.40 7.19 -15.27
C LEU A 336 1.55 6.36 -15.83
N VAL A 337 2.58 7.04 -16.34
CA VAL A 337 3.91 6.48 -16.60
C VAL A 337 4.91 7.19 -15.71
N VAL A 338 5.73 6.43 -14.99
CA VAL A 338 6.82 6.95 -14.16
C VAL A 338 8.14 6.63 -14.85
N LEU A 339 8.86 7.68 -15.22
CA LEU A 339 10.17 7.62 -15.87
C LEU A 339 11.26 8.03 -14.88
N VAL A 340 12.44 7.42 -14.99
CA VAL A 340 13.59 7.71 -14.13
C VAL A 340 14.77 8.20 -14.95
N ALA A 341 15.34 9.32 -14.55
CA ALA A 341 16.59 9.86 -15.08
C ALA A 341 17.51 10.22 -13.90
N ASP A 342 18.39 9.29 -13.54
CA ASP A 342 19.30 9.37 -12.40
C ASP A 342 18.54 9.64 -11.08
N CYS A 343 18.62 10.85 -10.52
CA CYS A 343 17.95 11.23 -9.28
C CYS A 343 16.52 11.77 -9.45
N LEU A 344 16.04 11.88 -10.70
CA LEU A 344 14.77 12.48 -11.05
C LEU A 344 13.72 11.44 -11.46
N LEU A 345 12.61 11.40 -10.74
CA LEU A 345 11.36 10.81 -11.22
C LEU A 345 10.54 11.83 -12.01
N GLN A 346 9.90 11.37 -13.09
CA GLN A 346 8.94 12.13 -13.85
C GLN A 346 7.66 11.31 -14.00
N GLY A 347 6.55 11.85 -13.51
CA GLY A 347 5.23 11.31 -13.78
C GLY A 347 4.68 11.93 -15.06
N VAL A 348 4.26 11.08 -15.98
CA VAL A 348 3.74 11.43 -17.30
C VAL A 348 2.34 10.87 -17.45
N ASP A 349 1.44 11.67 -18.01
CA ASP A 349 0.10 11.24 -18.38
C ASP A 349 0.19 10.22 -19.51
N ALA A 350 -0.29 9.00 -19.27
CA ALA A 350 -0.13 7.92 -20.24
C ALA A 350 -0.96 8.15 -21.51
N THR A 351 -1.98 8.99 -21.53
CA THR A 351 -2.74 9.29 -22.76
C THR A 351 -2.02 10.30 -23.64
N THR A 352 -1.45 11.33 -23.03
CA THR A 352 -0.99 12.52 -23.75
C THR A 352 0.53 12.66 -23.83
N GLY A 353 1.27 11.95 -22.99
CA GLY A 353 2.70 12.15 -22.81
C GLY A 353 3.04 13.46 -22.09
N SER A 354 2.06 14.17 -21.54
CA SER A 354 2.30 15.41 -20.82
C SER A 354 2.82 15.14 -19.41
N GLN A 355 3.81 15.91 -18.99
CA GLN A 355 4.36 15.79 -17.65
C GLN A 355 3.32 16.22 -16.62
N ARG A 356 2.97 15.33 -15.70
CA ARG A 356 2.11 15.60 -14.55
C ARG A 356 2.90 16.16 -13.38
N TRP A 357 4.06 15.59 -13.10
CA TRP A 357 4.87 15.96 -11.94
C TRP A 357 6.35 15.57 -12.10
N LYS A 358 7.19 16.13 -11.23
CA LYS A 358 8.60 15.76 -11.06
C LYS A 358 8.92 15.60 -9.59
N TYR A 359 9.82 14.68 -9.29
CA TYR A 359 10.35 14.50 -7.94
C TYR A 359 11.85 14.22 -8.00
N ASN A 360 12.65 15.00 -7.26
CA ASN A 360 14.09 14.81 -7.17
C ASN A 360 14.45 14.23 -5.80
N SER A 361 15.06 13.05 -5.80
CA SER A 361 15.46 12.37 -4.55
C SER A 361 16.86 12.74 -4.06
N ASN A 362 17.59 13.56 -4.83
CA ASN A 362 18.98 13.98 -4.62
C ASN A 362 20.03 12.85 -4.64
N ALA A 363 19.64 11.63 -5.02
CA ALA A 363 20.54 10.51 -5.27
C ALA A 363 19.96 9.61 -6.38
N SER A 364 20.81 8.84 -7.06
CA SER A 364 20.39 7.94 -8.14
C SER A 364 19.33 6.96 -7.66
N LEU A 365 18.23 6.90 -8.40
CA LEU A 365 17.06 6.09 -8.09
C LEU A 365 17.16 4.71 -8.74
N THR A 366 16.59 3.72 -8.08
CA THR A 366 16.30 2.39 -8.65
C THR A 366 15.06 2.45 -9.54
N ALA A 367 14.80 1.39 -10.31
CA ALA A 367 13.54 1.27 -11.04
C ALA A 367 12.33 1.40 -10.10
N PRO A 368 11.29 2.18 -10.48
CA PRO A 368 10.11 2.37 -9.67
C PRO A 368 9.16 1.18 -9.82
N VAL A 369 8.34 0.95 -8.80
CA VAL A 369 7.18 0.06 -8.90
C VAL A 369 5.92 0.80 -8.46
N ILE A 370 4.79 0.52 -9.10
CA ILE A 370 3.48 1.10 -8.76
C ILE A 370 2.62 0.00 -8.18
N ASP A 371 2.13 0.19 -6.95
CA ASP A 371 1.26 -0.78 -6.30
C ASP A 371 -0.21 -0.67 -6.76
N GLN A 372 -1.05 -1.57 -6.24
CA GLN A 372 -2.47 -1.62 -6.54
C GLN A 372 -3.26 -0.36 -6.12
N ASP A 373 -2.70 0.45 -5.22
CA ASP A 373 -3.29 1.68 -4.70
C ASP A 373 -2.78 2.92 -5.48
N GLY A 374 -1.92 2.71 -6.49
CA GLY A 374 -1.33 3.75 -7.32
C GLY A 374 -0.11 4.44 -6.69
N TYR A 375 0.45 3.91 -5.60
CA TYR A 375 1.63 4.48 -4.97
C TYR A 375 2.91 4.06 -5.69
N VAL A 376 3.80 5.03 -5.87
CA VAL A 376 5.11 4.84 -6.50
C VAL A 376 6.13 4.57 -5.41
N HIS A 377 6.76 3.40 -5.44
CA HIS A 377 7.82 2.99 -4.52
C HIS A 377 9.17 3.02 -5.22
N VAL A 378 10.17 3.63 -4.58
CA VAL A 378 11.51 3.68 -5.12
C VAL A 378 12.58 3.75 -4.03
N GLY A 379 13.69 3.04 -4.21
CA GLY A 379 14.90 3.20 -3.40
C GLY A 379 15.95 4.04 -4.10
N ASN A 380 16.94 4.57 -3.37
CA ASN A 380 18.05 5.30 -3.97
C ASN A 380 19.43 4.91 -3.40
N SER A 381 20.48 5.34 -4.10
CA SER A 381 21.88 5.05 -3.79
C SER A 381 22.41 5.67 -2.48
N SER A 382 21.64 6.57 -1.87
CA SER A 382 21.95 7.14 -0.53
C SER A 382 21.30 6.38 0.62
N GLY A 383 20.66 5.24 0.36
CA GLY A 383 20.01 4.44 1.40
C GLY A 383 18.68 5.03 1.87
N ARG A 384 17.95 5.66 0.95
CA ARG A 384 16.60 6.17 1.21
C ARG A 384 15.56 5.38 0.42
N TYR A 385 14.39 5.23 1.02
CA TYR A 385 13.21 4.63 0.41
C TYR A 385 12.08 5.65 0.42
N HIS A 386 11.48 5.86 -0.75
CA HIS A 386 10.47 6.88 -0.99
C HIS A 386 9.17 6.24 -1.44
N VAL A 387 8.07 6.77 -0.92
CA VAL A 387 6.71 6.43 -1.34
C VAL A 387 6.01 7.71 -1.76
N LEU A 388 5.55 7.75 -3.01
CA LEU A 388 4.86 8.89 -3.59
C LEU A 388 3.44 8.51 -3.98
N ALA A 389 2.50 9.44 -3.85
CA ALA A 389 1.18 9.31 -4.47
C ALA A 389 1.28 9.36 -6.00
N ALA A 390 0.24 8.88 -6.69
CA ALA A 390 0.14 8.95 -8.16
C ALA A 390 0.28 10.37 -8.74
N ASN A 391 0.02 11.41 -7.93
CA ASN A 391 0.22 12.81 -8.29
C ASN A 391 1.64 13.37 -8.00
N GLY A 392 2.57 12.51 -7.57
CA GLY A 392 3.96 12.88 -7.30
C GLY A 392 4.22 13.48 -5.92
N ARG A 393 3.21 13.60 -5.05
CA ARG A 393 3.40 14.04 -3.67
C ARG A 393 4.13 12.95 -2.89
N LEU A 394 5.24 13.31 -2.24
CA LEU A 394 5.92 12.44 -1.28
C LEU A 394 5.00 12.17 -0.08
N LEU A 395 4.69 10.89 0.17
CA LEU A 395 3.88 10.42 1.29
C LEU A 395 4.75 10.00 2.47
N SER A 396 5.87 9.33 2.18
CA SER A 396 6.80 8.85 3.19
C SER A 396 8.21 8.77 2.63
N GLU A 397 9.18 9.05 3.49
CA GLU A 397 10.60 8.80 3.24
C GLU A 397 11.16 8.07 4.46
N THR A 398 11.77 6.90 4.23
CA THR A 398 12.54 6.17 5.24
C THR A 398 14.02 6.29 4.92
N GLN A 399 14.82 6.61 5.92
CA GLN A 399 16.27 6.87 5.79
C GLN A 399 17.07 5.91 6.67
N GLY A 400 18.39 5.88 6.47
CA GLY A 400 19.32 5.14 7.32
C GLY A 400 19.57 3.70 6.87
N PHE A 401 19.11 3.34 5.67
CA PHE A 401 19.49 2.08 5.04
C PHE A 401 20.90 2.13 4.46
N ALA A 402 21.49 0.96 4.22
CA ALA A 402 22.55 0.83 3.23
C ALA A 402 22.03 1.28 1.85
N PRO A 403 22.91 1.66 0.90
CA PRO A 403 22.51 2.00 -0.46
C PRO A 403 21.53 0.98 -1.05
N VAL A 404 20.41 1.47 -1.59
CA VAL A 404 19.43 0.61 -2.24
C VAL A 404 19.76 0.56 -3.72
N SER A 405 20.18 -0.61 -4.19
CA SER A 405 20.59 -0.86 -5.58
C SER A 405 19.61 -1.71 -6.38
N LYS A 406 18.60 -2.29 -5.72
CA LYS A 406 17.58 -3.16 -6.32
C LYS A 406 16.21 -2.51 -6.21
N PRO A 407 15.33 -2.64 -7.23
CA PRO A 407 14.00 -2.08 -7.17
C PRO A 407 13.18 -2.70 -6.03
N PRO A 408 12.30 -1.92 -5.37
CA PRO A 408 11.36 -2.48 -4.40
C PRO A 408 10.47 -3.55 -5.05
N ARG A 409 10.05 -4.53 -4.25
CA ARG A 409 9.17 -5.62 -4.69
C ARG A 409 7.84 -5.55 -4.01
N LEU A 410 6.78 -5.58 -4.81
CA LEU A 410 5.42 -5.63 -4.31
C LEU A 410 5.09 -7.05 -3.86
N GLY A 411 4.48 -7.14 -2.69
CA GLY A 411 3.91 -8.36 -2.14
C GLY A 411 2.39 -8.23 -1.98
N PRO A 412 1.71 -9.33 -1.64
CA PRO A 412 0.28 -9.30 -1.40
C PRO A 412 -0.05 -8.44 -0.17
N LYS A 413 -1.31 -7.97 -0.10
CA LYS A 413 -1.83 -7.16 1.01
C LYS A 413 -1.03 -5.85 1.24
N GLY A 414 -0.56 -5.23 0.16
CA GLY A 414 0.17 -3.95 0.21
C GLY A 414 1.57 -4.02 0.82
N ARG A 415 2.16 -5.22 0.92
CA ARG A 415 3.53 -5.37 1.41
C ARG A 415 4.53 -4.88 0.36
N VAL A 416 5.61 -4.28 0.81
CA VAL A 416 6.74 -3.91 -0.04
C VAL A 416 8.03 -4.42 0.58
N PHE A 417 8.79 -5.17 -0.20
CA PHE A 417 10.10 -5.69 0.19
C PHE A 417 11.18 -4.85 -0.46
N LEU A 418 12.14 -4.43 0.34
CA LEU A 418 13.29 -3.66 -0.08
C LEU A 418 14.54 -4.44 0.29
N THR A 419 15.57 -4.43 -0.56
CA THR A 419 16.86 -5.04 -0.24
C THR A 419 17.93 -3.95 -0.12
N PRO A 420 18.09 -3.35 1.08
CA PRO A 420 19.23 -2.47 1.39
C PRO A 420 20.56 -3.19 1.28
N GLY A 421 21.47 -2.66 0.46
CA GLY A 421 22.74 -3.30 0.17
C GLY A 421 22.52 -4.73 -0.33
N ASP A 422 23.28 -5.66 0.24
CA ASP A 422 23.26 -7.07 -0.19
C ASP A 422 22.96 -8.07 0.91
N ILE A 423 22.92 -7.66 2.19
CA ILE A 423 22.76 -8.62 3.31
C ILE A 423 21.47 -8.42 4.10
N GLN A 424 20.67 -7.41 3.78
CA GLN A 424 19.45 -7.07 4.51
C GLN A 424 18.21 -7.11 3.61
N THR A 425 17.08 -7.47 4.21
CA THR A 425 15.76 -7.21 3.64
C THR A 425 14.95 -6.38 4.63
N ALA A 426 14.41 -5.26 4.17
CA ALA A 426 13.45 -4.46 4.90
C ALA A 426 12.03 -4.76 4.42
N VAL A 427 11.11 -4.96 5.36
CA VAL A 427 9.70 -5.25 5.09
C VAL A 427 8.86 -4.04 5.44
N PHE A 428 8.14 -3.51 4.47
CA PHE A 428 7.15 -2.47 4.64
C PHE A 428 5.75 -3.07 4.48
N GLY A 429 4.80 -2.59 5.27
CA GLY A 429 3.39 -2.86 5.04
C GLY A 429 2.57 -1.59 5.10
N PRO A 430 1.28 -1.65 4.73
CA PRO A 430 0.37 -0.56 5.00
C PRO A 430 0.39 -0.25 6.49
N MET A 431 0.03 1.00 6.82
CA MET A 431 -0.40 1.27 8.18
C MET A 431 -1.52 0.29 8.51
N PRO A 432 -1.60 -0.20 9.75
CA PRO A 432 -2.60 -1.19 10.17
C PRO A 432 -4.07 -0.77 9.99
N ASN A 433 -4.33 0.40 9.40
CA ASN A 433 -5.64 0.91 8.99
C ASN A 433 -6.26 0.14 7.81
N ALA A 434 -5.56 -0.82 7.22
CA ALA A 434 -6.25 -1.93 6.57
C ALA A 434 -6.75 -2.89 7.67
N TRP A 435 -7.96 -2.63 8.20
CA TRP A 435 -8.57 -3.44 9.25
C TRP A 435 -8.56 -4.92 8.83
N ASN A 436 -7.77 -5.73 9.52
CA ASN A 436 -7.56 -7.14 9.22
C ASN A 436 -8.63 -8.05 9.88
N GLY A 437 -9.72 -7.47 10.39
CA GLY A 437 -10.77 -8.17 11.14
C GLY A 437 -10.44 -8.46 12.61
N SER A 438 -9.24 -8.11 13.10
CA SER A 438 -8.85 -8.32 14.50
C SER A 438 -9.30 -7.15 15.38
N PRO A 439 -9.69 -7.40 16.65
CA PRO A 439 -9.96 -6.34 17.61
C PRO A 439 -8.73 -5.46 17.84
N ASP A 440 -8.92 -4.14 17.95
CA ASP A 440 -7.83 -3.18 18.23
C ASP A 440 -7.19 -3.39 19.61
N VAL A 441 -7.89 -4.14 20.47
CA VAL A 441 -7.48 -4.49 21.82
C VAL A 441 -7.72 -5.97 22.12
N GLN A 442 -6.78 -6.62 22.80
CA GLN A 442 -6.90 -7.99 23.28
C GLN A 442 -6.99 -8.01 24.81
N ALA A 443 -7.89 -8.83 25.36
CA ALA A 443 -7.97 -9.05 26.80
C ALA A 443 -6.66 -9.66 27.33
N THR A 444 -6.20 -9.18 28.49
CA THR A 444 -5.08 -9.80 29.20
C THR A 444 -5.58 -10.78 30.26
N GLY A 445 -4.67 -11.36 31.05
CA GLY A 445 -5.05 -12.13 32.24
C GLY A 445 -5.73 -11.29 33.33
N ASP A 446 -5.72 -9.97 33.21
CA ASP A 446 -6.48 -9.04 34.04
C ASP A 446 -7.69 -8.52 33.24
N LYS A 447 -8.89 -8.70 33.82
CA LYS A 447 -10.18 -8.32 33.21
C LYS A 447 -10.35 -6.81 32.99
N TRP A 448 -9.48 -5.99 33.57
CA TRP A 448 -9.49 -4.53 33.42
C TRP A 448 -8.37 -4.01 32.51
N VAL A 449 -7.50 -4.89 32.04
CA VAL A 449 -6.34 -4.51 31.24
C VAL A 449 -6.46 -5.12 29.86
N TYR A 450 -6.45 -4.24 28.88
CA TYR A 450 -6.47 -4.57 27.48
C TYR A 450 -5.13 -4.20 26.85
N LYS A 451 -4.60 -5.08 26.03
CA LYS A 451 -3.38 -4.85 25.25
C LYS A 451 -3.77 -4.29 23.88
N PHE A 452 -3.24 -3.13 23.49
CA PHE A 452 -3.38 -2.65 22.12
C PHE A 452 -2.70 -3.64 21.15
N VAL A 453 -3.46 -4.07 20.14
CA VAL A 453 -3.02 -5.01 19.11
C VAL A 453 -2.68 -4.25 17.82
N ASN A 454 -3.37 -3.13 17.58
CA ASN A 454 -3.10 -2.21 16.48
C ASN A 454 -2.64 -0.84 17.03
N PRO A 455 -1.79 -0.11 16.31
CA PRO A 455 -1.61 1.34 16.46
C PRO A 455 -2.95 2.04 16.33
N VAL A 456 -3.55 2.40 17.47
CA VAL A 456 -4.70 3.29 17.54
C VAL A 456 -4.20 4.73 17.58
N ALA A 457 -4.85 5.62 16.86
CA ALA A 457 -4.70 7.05 17.11
C ALA A 457 -5.22 7.32 18.53
N VAL A 458 -4.30 7.60 19.45
CA VAL A 458 -4.64 8.01 20.81
C VAL A 458 -4.68 9.53 20.83
N ASP A 459 -5.85 10.09 21.01
CA ASP A 459 -6.00 11.50 21.37
C ASP A 459 -5.68 11.65 22.86
N VAL A 460 -4.62 12.40 23.18
CA VAL A 460 -4.22 12.70 24.55
C VAL A 460 -4.45 14.19 24.78
N GLY A 461 -5.55 14.52 25.46
CA GLY A 461 -5.73 15.83 26.08
C GLY A 461 -4.58 16.09 27.06
N ALA A 462 -3.81 17.13 26.77
CA ALA A 462 -2.62 17.50 27.52
C ALA A 462 -2.98 18.29 28.79
N ASP A 463 -3.37 17.59 29.86
CA ASP A 463 -3.66 18.22 31.15
C ASP A 463 -2.85 17.60 32.30
N LEU A 464 -2.15 16.48 32.07
CA LEU A 464 -1.34 15.77 33.08
C LEU A 464 0.03 16.42 33.37
N LEU A 465 0.17 17.74 33.18
CA LEU A 465 1.27 18.53 33.76
C LEU A 465 0.81 19.15 35.09
N HIS A 466 0.41 18.28 36.02
CA HIS A 466 0.12 18.65 37.41
C HIS A 466 1.44 18.93 38.17
N GLN A 467 2.01 20.11 37.96
CA GLN A 467 2.82 20.77 38.99
C GLN A 467 1.96 21.87 39.60
N GLY A 468 1.25 21.57 40.69
CA GLY A 468 0.61 22.61 41.49
C GLY A 468 -0.73 22.31 42.17
N ILE A 469 -1.19 21.06 42.23
CA ILE A 469 -2.42 20.75 42.99
C ILE A 469 -2.06 20.06 44.30
N ASP A 470 -2.04 20.84 45.38
CA ASP A 470 -2.07 20.31 46.73
C ASP A 470 -3.50 19.83 47.05
N THR A 471 -3.61 18.59 47.51
CA THR A 471 -4.89 18.08 48.03
C THR A 471 -5.16 18.66 49.43
N PRO A 472 -6.42 18.69 49.91
CA PRO A 472 -6.79 19.31 51.19
C PRO A 472 -6.04 18.81 52.44
N ASN A 473 -5.30 17.70 52.33
CA ASN A 473 -4.53 17.10 53.41
C ASN A 473 -3.00 17.11 53.18
N GLY A 474 -2.51 17.69 52.06
CA GLY A 474 -1.08 17.86 51.78
C GLY A 474 -0.33 16.63 51.22
N GLU A 475 -1.02 15.60 50.73
CA GLU A 475 -0.35 14.48 50.02
C GLU A 475 -0.27 14.75 48.51
N GLN A 476 0.89 14.48 47.92
CA GLN A 476 1.13 14.56 46.48
C GLN A 476 0.46 13.42 45.72
N VAL A 477 -0.24 13.75 44.64
CA VAL A 477 -0.76 12.78 43.68
C VAL A 477 0.42 12.27 42.83
N THR A 478 0.92 11.07 43.11
CA THR A 478 2.14 10.50 42.50
C THR A 478 1.90 9.66 41.23
N GLY A 479 0.74 9.78 40.60
CA GLY A 479 0.46 9.10 39.32
C GLY A 479 0.41 7.57 39.38
N LYS A 480 0.29 6.96 40.57
CA LYS A 480 0.03 5.51 40.69
C LYS A 480 -1.47 5.25 40.53
N GLY A 481 -1.85 4.65 39.41
CA GLY A 481 -3.24 4.26 39.10
C GLY A 481 -3.93 5.13 38.03
N ILE A 482 -3.22 5.48 36.95
CA ILE A 482 -3.81 6.19 35.81
C ILE A 482 -4.78 5.27 35.07
N THR A 483 -6.01 5.76 34.85
CA THR A 483 -6.93 5.22 33.83
C THR A 483 -6.78 6.07 32.58
N ILE A 484 -6.48 5.44 31.45
CA ILE A 484 -6.41 6.05 30.13
C ILE A 484 -7.82 5.99 29.53
N ALA A 485 -8.37 7.13 29.10
CA ALA A 485 -9.58 7.13 28.28
C ALA A 485 -9.19 6.94 26.81
N VAL A 486 -9.85 5.98 26.16
CA VAL A 486 -9.88 5.82 24.71
C VAL A 486 -11.00 6.72 24.18
N VAL A 487 -10.78 7.34 23.03
CA VAL A 487 -11.70 8.27 22.37
C VAL A 487 -13.14 7.75 22.42
N ASP A 488 -13.98 8.50 23.13
CA ASP A 488 -15.43 8.33 23.24
C ASP A 488 -16.09 8.87 21.95
N SER A 489 -16.60 7.97 21.11
CA SER A 489 -17.56 8.36 20.06
C SER A 489 -18.98 8.12 20.56
N GLY A 490 -19.43 8.94 21.51
CA GLY A 490 -20.83 8.97 21.92
C GLY A 490 -21.74 9.23 20.71
N VAL A 491 -22.69 8.32 20.46
CA VAL A 491 -23.74 8.49 19.43
C VAL A 491 -24.97 9.09 20.10
N TYR A 492 -25.51 10.16 19.52
CA TYR A 492 -26.69 10.85 20.03
C TYR A 492 -27.96 10.39 19.29
N PHE A 493 -28.97 9.96 20.04
CA PHE A 493 -30.26 9.53 19.49
C PHE A 493 -31.38 10.51 19.86
N SER A 494 -32.27 10.80 18.91
CA SER A 494 -33.46 11.61 19.17
C SER A 494 -34.44 10.90 20.10
N SER A 495 -35.35 11.66 20.72
CA SER A 495 -36.43 11.13 21.57
C SER A 495 -37.34 10.12 20.82
N GLU A 496 -37.51 10.29 19.51
CA GLU A 496 -38.24 9.35 18.65
C GLU A 496 -37.47 8.03 18.43
N VAL A 497 -36.15 8.07 18.23
CA VAL A 497 -35.32 6.86 18.10
C VAL A 497 -35.28 6.07 19.41
N LYS A 498 -35.28 6.77 20.57
CA LYS A 498 -35.44 6.14 21.89
C LYS A 498 -36.78 5.42 22.03
N GLN A 499 -37.87 6.02 21.53
CA GLN A 499 -39.19 5.39 21.56
C GLN A 499 -39.30 4.18 20.62
N LEU A 500 -38.65 4.22 19.46
CA LEU A 500 -38.69 3.15 18.45
C LEU A 500 -37.78 1.97 18.77
N LEU A 501 -36.57 2.21 19.27
CA LEU A 501 -35.51 1.20 19.34
C LEU A 501 -34.87 1.06 20.73
N GLY A 502 -35.25 1.86 21.73
CA GLY A 502 -34.52 1.99 23.00
C GLY A 502 -34.30 0.68 23.76
N ALA A 503 -35.25 -0.26 23.70
CA ALA A 503 -35.10 -1.57 24.34
C ALA A 503 -34.26 -2.57 23.52
N GLN A 504 -34.14 -2.39 22.21
CA GLN A 504 -33.32 -3.24 21.35
C GLN A 504 -31.87 -2.73 21.30
N LEU A 505 -31.66 -1.41 21.26
CA LEU A 505 -30.31 -0.82 21.31
C LEU A 505 -29.57 -1.18 22.60
N ALA A 506 -30.22 -1.08 23.76
CA ALA A 506 -29.59 -1.40 25.05
C ALA A 506 -29.15 -2.87 25.19
N ASN A 507 -29.73 -3.78 24.41
CA ASN A 507 -29.41 -5.22 24.44
C ASN A 507 -28.37 -5.63 23.38
N HIS A 508 -28.11 -4.79 22.37
CA HIS A 508 -27.24 -5.10 21.24
C HIS A 508 -26.07 -4.11 21.05
N PHE A 509 -26.03 -3.02 21.83
CA PHE A 509 -25.01 -1.99 21.79
C PHE A 509 -24.09 -2.09 23.02
N LEU A 510 -22.77 -2.17 22.81
CA LEU A 510 -21.75 -2.34 23.86
C LEU A 510 -21.12 -1.00 24.32
N GLY A 511 -21.61 0.14 23.82
CA GLY A 511 -21.17 1.50 24.19
C GLY A 511 -22.18 2.26 25.06
N GLN A 512 -21.80 3.45 25.54
CA GLN A 512 -22.67 4.32 26.32
C GLN A 512 -23.63 5.08 25.38
N ALA A 513 -24.94 5.09 25.67
CA ALA A 513 -25.97 5.76 24.88
C ALA A 513 -26.63 6.89 25.69
N ASP A 514 -26.47 8.13 25.26
CA ASP A 514 -27.02 9.32 25.93
C ASP A 514 -28.31 9.85 25.25
N PHE A 515 -29.23 10.37 26.05
CA PHE A 515 -30.57 10.83 25.61
C PHE A 515 -30.88 12.25 26.11
N VAL A 516 -31.36 13.13 25.23
CA VAL A 516 -31.73 14.53 25.58
C VAL A 516 -33.23 14.63 25.95
N GLY A 517 -33.56 15.32 27.05
CA GLY A 517 -34.93 15.51 27.58
C GLY A 517 -35.68 16.75 27.07
N ASP A 518 -36.89 16.95 27.60
CA ASP A 518 -38.06 17.72 27.12
C ASP A 518 -38.08 19.26 27.41
N GLY A 519 -36.92 19.88 27.57
CA GLY A 519 -36.78 21.32 27.27
C GLY A 519 -37.21 22.36 28.31
N THR A 520 -37.11 22.12 29.62
CA THR A 520 -37.13 23.20 30.65
C THR A 520 -36.11 22.95 31.76
N CYS A 521 -35.33 23.98 32.16
CA CYS A 521 -34.32 23.87 33.22
C CYS A 521 -34.85 24.30 34.59
N PRO A 522 -34.92 23.41 35.60
CA PRO A 522 -35.34 23.77 36.95
C PRO A 522 -34.21 24.45 37.75
N ALA A 523 -34.57 25.39 38.63
CA ALA A 523 -33.67 25.93 39.65
C ALA A 523 -33.41 24.89 40.75
N ALA A 524 -32.22 24.91 41.37
CA ALA A 524 -32.00 24.23 42.63
C ALA A 524 -32.92 24.86 43.71
N ASP A 525 -33.75 24.05 44.36
CA ASP A 525 -34.66 24.49 45.41
C ASP A 525 -33.92 25.25 46.52
N ALA A 526 -34.36 26.48 46.81
CA ALA A 526 -33.90 27.27 47.96
C ALA A 526 -34.33 26.67 49.33
N ASN A 527 -34.85 25.44 49.37
CA ASN A 527 -35.30 24.74 50.58
C ASN A 527 -34.54 23.45 50.91
N SER A 528 -33.52 23.04 50.14
CA SER A 528 -32.67 21.93 50.58
C SER A 528 -31.70 22.40 51.68
N LYS A 529 -32.09 22.19 52.94
CA LYS A 529 -31.18 22.34 54.08
C LYS A 529 -29.91 21.51 53.85
N PRO A 530 -28.73 22.01 54.21
CA PRO A 530 -27.53 21.18 54.24
C PRO A 530 -27.80 19.98 55.16
N GLY A 531 -27.38 18.80 54.74
CA GLY A 531 -27.45 17.59 55.55
C GLY A 531 -26.88 17.88 56.94
N LYS A 532 -27.76 17.95 57.95
CA LYS A 532 -27.36 18.05 59.33
C LYS A 532 -26.71 16.73 59.71
N GLY A 533 -25.43 16.78 60.08
CA GLY A 533 -24.91 15.89 61.09
C GLY A 533 -25.78 15.97 62.34
N ASN A 534 -25.95 14.83 63.00
CA ASN A 534 -26.66 14.69 64.27
C ASN A 534 -26.24 15.77 65.29
N SER A 535 -27.17 16.66 65.70
CA SER A 535 -27.52 16.94 67.11
C SER A 535 -28.32 18.26 67.32
N LYS A 536 -29.43 18.10 68.07
CA LYS A 536 -30.35 18.97 68.86
C LYS A 536 -30.49 20.52 68.69
N PRO A 537 -31.69 21.09 68.97
CA PRO A 537 -31.99 22.52 68.85
C PRO A 537 -32.04 23.29 70.19
N GLY A 538 -31.70 24.59 70.14
CA GLY A 538 -31.95 25.58 71.20
C GLY A 538 -32.76 26.78 70.67
N LYS A 539 -33.84 27.14 71.38
CA LYS A 539 -34.81 28.22 71.07
C LYS A 539 -34.29 29.61 71.48
N GLY A 540 -34.70 30.68 70.78
CA GLY A 540 -34.54 32.06 71.27
C GLY A 540 -35.18 33.13 70.37
N ASN A 541 -36.21 33.81 70.90
CA ASN A 541 -36.98 34.93 70.33
C ASN A 541 -36.18 36.24 70.16
N LYS A 542 -36.48 37.05 69.12
CA LYS A 542 -36.74 38.52 69.18
C LYS A 542 -37.19 39.09 67.81
N LYS A 543 -38.28 39.88 67.83
CA LYS A 543 -38.89 40.73 66.76
C LYS A 543 -38.56 42.22 67.03
N PRO A 544 -39.02 43.25 66.26
CA PRO A 544 -39.23 43.41 64.81
C PRO A 544 -38.65 44.75 64.26
N GLY A 545 -38.46 44.91 62.95
CA GLY A 545 -38.04 46.19 62.34
C GLY A 545 -38.46 46.33 60.88
N LYS A 546 -39.09 47.47 60.56
CA LYS A 546 -39.85 47.79 59.34
C LYS A 546 -39.04 47.73 58.03
N GLY A 547 -39.64 47.19 56.98
CA GLY A 547 -39.20 47.35 55.59
C GLY A 547 -40.20 46.71 54.62
N ASN A 548 -40.76 47.51 53.71
CA ASN A 548 -41.79 47.16 52.74
C ASN A 548 -41.51 45.86 51.95
N LYS A 549 -42.59 45.12 51.65
CA LYS A 549 -42.65 44.15 50.55
C LYS A 549 -42.24 44.87 49.26
N LYS A 550 -41.00 44.69 48.82
CA LYS A 550 -40.68 44.78 47.39
C LYS A 550 -40.99 43.42 46.80
N ASN A 551 -41.76 43.41 45.72
CA ASN A 551 -41.79 42.31 44.75
C ASN A 551 -40.35 41.89 44.48
N GLN A 552 -39.94 40.71 44.96
CA GLN A 552 -38.79 40.03 44.39
C GLN A 552 -39.32 39.25 43.20
N THR A 553 -39.18 39.88 42.04
CA THR A 553 -39.16 39.22 40.74
C THR A 553 -38.22 38.00 40.83
N PRO A 554 -38.55 36.86 40.22
CA PRO A 554 -37.60 35.76 40.10
C PRO A 554 -36.30 36.30 39.48
N THR A 555 -35.16 36.10 40.12
CA THR A 555 -33.87 36.45 39.52
C THR A 555 -33.53 35.37 38.51
N THR A 556 -33.68 35.70 37.23
CA THR A 556 -33.33 34.86 36.08
C THR A 556 -31.80 34.70 36.01
N MET A 557 -31.27 33.48 35.92
CA MET A 557 -29.83 33.23 35.67
C MET A 557 -29.49 32.94 34.20
N GLY A 558 -30.46 32.96 33.28
CA GLY A 558 -30.22 32.69 31.85
C GLY A 558 -31.49 32.75 31.00
N VAL A 559 -31.34 32.87 29.67
CA VAL A 559 -32.45 32.92 28.69
C VAL A 559 -32.42 31.66 27.81
N GLN A 560 -33.60 31.08 27.55
CA GLN A 560 -33.73 29.90 26.70
C GLN A 560 -33.76 30.31 25.21
N TYR A 561 -32.91 29.70 24.39
CA TYR A 561 -32.91 29.88 22.93
C TYR A 561 -32.92 28.51 22.27
N ASN A 562 -33.94 28.22 21.44
CA ASN A 562 -34.13 26.93 20.75
C ASN A 562 -34.10 25.67 21.64
N GLY A 563 -34.69 25.71 22.85
CA GLY A 563 -34.83 24.52 23.69
C GLY A 563 -33.64 24.20 24.61
N TYR A 564 -32.57 25.01 24.60
CA TYR A 564 -31.37 24.80 25.43
C TYR A 564 -31.16 25.95 26.43
N CYS A 565 -30.52 25.63 27.57
CA CYS A 565 -30.27 26.59 28.66
C CYS A 565 -28.85 27.12 28.64
N TRP A 566 -28.72 28.43 28.80
CA TRP A 566 -27.45 29.16 28.70
C TRP A 566 -27.23 30.00 29.96
N THR A 567 -26.02 29.96 30.55
CA THR A 567 -25.59 30.84 31.64
C THR A 567 -24.27 31.51 31.26
N ASP A 568 -24.20 32.84 31.34
CA ASP A 568 -22.98 33.57 31.00
C ASP A 568 -21.92 33.50 32.12
N TYR A 569 -20.69 33.89 31.77
CA TYR A 569 -19.53 33.92 32.67
C TYR A 569 -19.81 34.67 33.99
N LEU A 570 -20.53 35.81 33.94
CA LEU A 570 -20.78 36.67 35.09
C LEU A 570 -21.85 36.12 36.04
N THR A 571 -22.68 35.18 35.57
CA THR A 571 -23.80 34.61 36.34
C THR A 571 -23.61 33.14 36.71
N SER A 572 -22.61 32.45 36.13
CA SER A 572 -22.21 31.12 36.58
C SER A 572 -21.53 31.17 37.96
N ARG A 573 -21.89 30.23 38.85
CA ARG A 573 -21.44 30.23 40.25
C ARG A 573 -19.92 30.01 40.40
N ASP A 574 -19.28 29.49 39.36
CA ASP A 574 -17.86 29.20 39.24
C ASP A 574 -17.10 30.21 38.35
N GLY A 575 -17.80 31.08 37.61
CA GLY A 575 -17.19 32.13 36.81
C GLY A 575 -16.56 31.66 35.50
N TYR A 576 -17.15 30.69 34.81
CA TYR A 576 -16.61 30.20 33.51
C TYR A 576 -17.61 30.27 32.35
N GLY A 577 -18.92 30.31 32.62
CA GLY A 577 -19.95 30.25 31.58
C GLY A 577 -20.01 28.86 30.92
N HIS A 578 -21.19 28.26 30.81
CA HIS A 578 -21.35 26.89 30.32
C HIS A 578 -22.29 26.85 29.11
N GLY A 579 -21.85 26.23 28.02
CA GLY A 579 -22.64 25.97 26.82
C GLY A 579 -22.25 24.62 26.20
N SER A 580 -23.24 23.75 25.99
CA SER A 580 -23.08 22.40 25.44
C SER A 580 -22.95 22.43 23.91
N HIS A 581 -21.85 21.90 23.36
CA HIS A 581 -21.69 21.65 21.93
C HIS A 581 -21.54 20.14 21.68
N VAL A 582 -22.35 19.61 20.76
CA VAL A 582 -22.28 18.25 20.24
C VAL A 582 -22.00 18.36 18.74
N ALA A 583 -21.02 17.59 18.25
CA ALA A 583 -20.82 17.36 16.83
C ALA A 583 -22.03 16.55 16.31
N GLY A 584 -22.82 17.16 15.44
CA GLY A 584 -24.01 16.58 14.85
C GLY A 584 -23.94 16.62 13.33
N ILE A 585 -24.20 15.46 12.74
CA ILE A 585 -24.31 15.20 11.30
C ILE A 585 -25.36 16.12 10.66
N ILE A 586 -25.06 16.56 9.44
CA ILE A 586 -25.82 17.52 8.62
C ILE A 586 -26.72 16.79 7.63
N TRP A 587 -27.99 17.22 7.50
CA TRP A 587 -28.80 17.26 6.26
C TRP A 587 -30.10 18.04 6.58
N ASP A 588 -30.78 18.80 5.72
CA ASP A 588 -30.78 18.97 4.25
C ASP A 588 -29.99 20.21 3.79
#